data_AF-A0A4U6D6B5-F1
#
_entry.id   AF-A0A4U6D6B5-F1
#
_cell.length_a   1.000
_cell.length_b   1.000
_cell.length_c   1.000
_cell.angle_alpha   90.00
_cell.angle_beta   90.00
_cell.angle_gamma   90.00
#
_symmetry.space_group_name_H-M   'P 1'
#
loop_
_entity.id
_entity.type
_entity.pdbx_description
1 polymer ?
#
loop_
_entity_poly.entity_id
_entity_poly.type
_entity_poly.pdbx_seq_one_letter_code
_entity_poly.pdbx_strand_id
1 'polypeptide(L)'
;MKVVVEAKLKAVATNVRKIREYRGYPQEYLAVKLGISQNAYSKIELGYTRLTVERLLEITSILEIDIVTLLNNTNGDMVQLNAVSAVQNN
;
A
#
# COMPACT_ATOMS: atom_id res chain seq x y z
N MET A 1 7.70 -22.61 -6.90
CA MET A 1 7.90 -21.18 -7.25
C MET A 1 6.60 -20.37 -7.30
N LYS A 2 5.61 -20.75 -8.13
CA LYS A 2 4.39 -19.97 -8.38
C LYS A 2 3.55 -19.67 -7.11
N VAL A 3 3.36 -20.67 -6.26
CA VAL A 3 2.61 -20.55 -4.99
C VAL A 3 3.24 -19.52 -4.03
N VAL A 4 4.57 -19.47 -3.96
CA VAL A 4 5.29 -18.53 -3.08
C VAL A 4 5.12 -17.08 -3.57
N VAL A 5 5.14 -16.87 -4.89
CA VAL A 5 4.92 -15.55 -5.48
C VAL A 5 3.50 -15.06 -5.21
N GLU A 6 2.49 -15.92 -5.37
CA GLU A 6 1.09 -15.56 -5.08
C GLU A 6 0.87 -15.20 -3.61
N ALA A 7 1.49 -15.94 -2.67
CA ALA A 7 1.44 -15.60 -1.25
C ALA A 7 2.08 -14.24 -0.94
N LYS A 8 3.24 -13.94 -1.55
CA LYS A 8 3.90 -12.63 -1.39
C LYS A 8 3.06 -11.48 -1.96
N LEU A 9 2.46 -11.65 -3.14
CA LEU A 9 1.59 -10.63 -3.73
C LEU A 9 0.37 -10.35 -2.85
N LYS A 10 -0.23 -11.38 -2.26
CA LYS A 10 -1.34 -11.23 -1.32
C LYS A 10 -0.92 -10.52 -0.03
N ALA A 11 0.30 -10.76 0.45
CA ALA A 11 0.85 -10.03 1.60
C ALA A 11 1.00 -8.54 1.31
N VAL A 12 1.52 -8.17 0.13
CA VAL A 12 1.63 -6.76 -0.29
C VAL A 12 0.25 -6.07 -0.33
N ALA A 13 -0.75 -6.71 -0.95
CA ALA A 13 -2.12 -6.20 -0.97
C ALA A 13 -2.69 -5.99 0.45
N THR A 14 -2.40 -6.94 1.35
CA THR A 14 -2.80 -6.84 2.76
C THR A 14 -2.11 -5.68 3.47
N ASN A 15 -0.84 -5.42 3.18
CA ASN A 15 -0.10 -4.30 3.77
C ASN A 15 -0.65 -2.95 3.31
N VAL A 16 -1.01 -2.81 2.02
CA VAL A 16 -1.69 -1.60 1.51
C VAL A 16 -2.93 -1.29 2.36
N ARG A 17 -3.76 -2.32 2.60
CA ARG A 17 -4.97 -2.18 3.42
C ARG A 17 -4.66 -1.77 4.86
N LYS A 18 -3.73 -2.46 5.52
CA LYS A 18 -3.37 -2.17 6.92
C LYS A 18 -2.88 -0.73 7.08
N ILE A 19 -2.03 -0.27 6.18
CA ILE A 19 -1.47 1.08 6.25
C ILE A 19 -2.56 2.12 5.94
N ARG A 20 -3.44 1.86 4.97
CA ARG A 20 -4.61 2.71 4.73
C ARG A 20 -5.48 2.85 5.99
N GLU A 21 -5.82 1.73 6.63
CA GLU A 21 -6.66 1.70 7.83
C GLU A 21 -5.97 2.42 9.00
N TYR A 22 -4.66 2.24 9.17
CA TYR A 22 -3.86 2.98 10.16
C TYR A 22 -3.91 4.49 9.94
N ARG A 23 -3.88 4.95 8.67
CA ARG A 23 -4.04 6.37 8.31
C ARG A 23 -5.47 6.88 8.46
N GLY A 24 -6.44 6.01 8.75
CA GLY A 24 -7.85 6.38 8.86
C GLY A 24 -8.51 6.73 7.51
N TYR A 25 -7.91 6.33 6.39
CA TYR A 25 -8.44 6.69 5.07
C TYR A 25 -9.54 5.71 4.63
N PRO A 26 -10.72 6.19 4.20
CA PRO A 26 -11.70 5.32 3.55
C PRO A 26 -11.17 4.84 2.20
N GLN A 27 -11.64 3.69 1.71
CA GLN A 27 -11.24 3.18 0.39
C GLN A 27 -11.51 4.19 -0.74
N GLU A 28 -12.60 4.94 -0.63
CA GLU A 28 -12.98 5.99 -1.58
C GLU A 28 -11.91 7.08 -1.70
N TYR A 29 -11.23 7.42 -0.61
CA TYR A 29 -10.16 8.42 -0.62
C TYR A 29 -9.03 8.03 -1.59
N LEU A 30 -8.53 6.80 -1.48
CA LEU A 30 -7.46 6.33 -2.38
C LEU A 30 -7.98 6.11 -3.80
N ALA A 31 -9.20 5.60 -3.94
CA ALA A 31 -9.81 5.40 -5.25
C ALA A 31 -9.90 6.72 -6.04
N VAL A 32 -10.35 7.81 -5.40
CA VAL A 32 -10.40 9.15 -6.00
C VAL A 32 -9.00 9.64 -6.37
N LYS A 33 -8.02 9.51 -5.46
CA LYS A 33 -6.63 9.94 -5.73
C LYS A 33 -5.96 9.14 -6.86
N LEU A 34 -6.37 7.89 -7.06
CA LEU A 34 -5.85 6.98 -8.08
C LEU A 34 -6.66 7.01 -9.39
N GLY A 35 -7.70 7.84 -9.47
CA GLY A 35 -8.57 7.95 -10.64
C GLY A 35 -9.34 6.66 -10.98
N ILE A 36 -9.72 5.86 -9.98
CA ILE A 36 -10.46 4.59 -10.17
C ILE A 36 -11.70 4.50 -9.30
N SER A 37 -12.56 3.52 -9.59
CA SER A 37 -13.70 3.22 -8.73
C SER A 37 -13.26 2.62 -7.38
N GLN A 38 -14.07 2.85 -6.35
CA GLN A 38 -13.86 2.22 -5.03
C GLN A 38 -13.78 0.70 -5.12
N ASN A 39 -14.62 0.08 -5.97
CA ASN A 39 -14.59 -1.37 -6.21
C ASN A 39 -13.26 -1.83 -6.83
N ALA A 40 -12.72 -1.08 -7.79
CA ALA A 40 -11.41 -1.38 -8.37
C ALA A 40 -10.29 -1.30 -7.32
N TYR A 41 -10.36 -0.30 -6.42
CA TYR A 41 -9.43 -0.19 -5.30
C TYR A 41 -9.60 -1.34 -4.28
N SER A 42 -10.83 -1.72 -3.95
CA SER A 42 -11.11 -2.87 -3.07
C SER A 42 -10.51 -4.17 -3.63
N LYS A 43 -10.59 -4.40 -4.94
CA LYS A 43 -9.94 -5.55 -5.61
C LYS A 43 -8.41 -5.53 -5.51
N ILE A 44 -7.80 -4.35 -5.41
CA ILE A 44 -6.35 -4.22 -5.14
C ILE A 44 -6.05 -4.75 -3.73
N GLU A 45 -6.78 -4.28 -2.71
CA GLU A 45 -6.58 -4.71 -1.32
C GLU A 45 -6.85 -6.21 -1.10
N LEU A 46 -7.73 -6.79 -1.90
CA LEU A 46 -8.04 -8.22 -1.88
C LEU A 46 -7.02 -9.07 -2.67
N GLY A 47 -6.11 -8.45 -3.41
CA GLY A 47 -5.13 -9.12 -4.26
C GLY A 47 -5.71 -9.73 -5.54
N TYR A 48 -6.91 -9.30 -5.95
CA TYR A 48 -7.55 -9.75 -7.20
C TYR A 48 -7.05 -9.01 -8.43
N THR A 49 -6.49 -7.81 -8.23
CA THR A 49 -5.86 -7.03 -9.29
C THR A 49 -4.35 -7.20 -9.24
N ARG A 50 -3.74 -7.54 -10.38
CA ARG A 50 -2.28 -7.49 -10.52
C ARG A 50 -1.83 -6.03 -10.48
N LEU A 51 -0.93 -5.71 -9.56
CA LEU A 51 -0.33 -4.38 -9.43
C LEU A 51 0.91 -4.27 -10.33
N THR A 52 1.02 -3.15 -11.04
CA THR A 52 2.27 -2.70 -11.63
C THR A 52 3.12 -1.99 -10.58
N VAL A 53 4.42 -1.85 -10.83
CA VAL A 53 5.31 -1.08 -9.94
C VAL A 53 4.89 0.39 -9.89
N GLU A 54 4.51 0.98 -11.03
CA GLU A 54 3.96 2.35 -11.12
C GLU A 54 2.77 2.52 -10.16
N ARG A 55 1.79 1.61 -10.21
CA ARG A 55 0.62 1.67 -9.35
C ARG A 55 0.98 1.54 -7.87
N LEU A 56 1.98 0.72 -7.57
CA LEU A 56 2.48 0.58 -6.21
C LEU A 56 3.11 1.89 -5.70
N LEU A 57 3.88 2.58 -6.55
CA LEU A 57 4.49 3.88 -6.24
C LEU A 57 3.45 4.97 -6.00
N GLU A 58 2.40 5.02 -6.82
CA GLU A 58 1.27 5.94 -6.60
C GLU A 58 0.60 5.69 -5.25
N ILE A 59 0.30 4.43 -4.93
CA ILE A 59 -0.33 4.04 -3.67
C ILE A 59 0.57 4.43 -2.48
N THR A 60 1.87 4.14 -2.54
CA THR A 60 2.80 4.49 -1.45
C THR A 60 2.96 6.00 -1.28
N SER A 61 2.90 6.76 -2.39
CA SER A 61 2.92 8.22 -2.35
C SER A 61 1.68 8.78 -1.64
N ILE A 62 0.48 8.22 -1.89
CA ILE A 62 -0.76 8.65 -1.22
C ILE A 62 -0.76 8.25 0.26
N LEU A 63 -0.20 7.08 0.58
CA LEU A 63 -0.09 6.57 1.95
C LEU A 63 1.07 7.20 2.75
N GLU A 64 1.88 8.04 2.11
CA GLU A 64 3.06 8.71 2.69
C GLU A 64 4.02 7.71 3.35
N ILE A 65 4.34 6.65 2.62
CA ILE A 65 5.31 5.63 3.04
C ILE A 65 6.31 5.35 1.94
N ASP A 66 7.46 4.83 2.32
CA ASP A 66 8.40 4.26 1.36
C ASP A 66 7.93 2.89 0.84
N ILE A 67 8.25 2.58 -0.43
CA ILE A 67 7.89 1.31 -1.06
C ILE A 67 8.57 0.11 -0.39
N VAL A 68 9.79 0.27 0.14
CA VAL A 68 10.49 -0.77 0.90
C VAL A 68 9.73 -1.09 2.18
N THR A 69 9.19 -0.07 2.86
CA THR A 69 8.33 -0.25 4.03
C THR A 69 7.08 -1.05 3.70
N LEU A 70 6.44 -0.79 2.55
CA LEU A 70 5.27 -1.55 2.12
C LEU A 70 5.59 -3.02 1.83
N LEU A 71 6.75 -3.29 1.21
CA LEU A 71 7.20 -4.61 0.82
C LEU A 71 7.79 -5.44 1.97
N ASN A 72 8.23 -4.78 3.04
CA ASN A 72 8.75 -5.44 4.22
C ASN A 72 7.65 -6.24 4.92
N ASN A 73 7.90 -7.53 5.06
CA ASN A 73 6.99 -8.47 5.70
C ASN A 73 7.46 -8.68 7.15
N THR A 74 7.26 -7.69 8.02
CA THR A 74 7.50 -7.90 9.45
C THR A 74 6.37 -8.76 10.00
N ASN A 75 6.73 -9.97 10.42
CA ASN A 75 5.85 -10.88 11.12
C ASN A 75 5.41 -10.20 12.44
N GLY A 76 4.25 -9.55 12.44
CA GLY A 76 3.56 -9.13 13.66
C GLY A 76 3.82 -7.71 14.16
N ASP A 77 4.94 -7.07 13.82
CA ASP A 77 5.25 -5.74 14.35
C ASP A 77 4.87 -4.65 13.35
N MET A 78 3.92 -3.79 13.77
CA MET A 78 3.63 -2.53 13.08
C MET A 78 4.94 -1.78 12.90
N VAL A 79 5.33 -1.52 11.65
CA VAL A 79 6.44 -0.62 11.36
C VAL A 79 6.09 0.72 12.01
N GLN A 80 6.90 1.18 12.97
CA GLN A 80 6.76 2.53 13.50
C GLN A 80 6.92 3.48 12.31
N LEU A 81 5.81 4.09 11.90
CA LEU A 81 5.78 5.08 10.85
C LEU A 81 6.44 6.34 11.38
N ASN A 82 7.76 6.39 11.30
CA ASN A 82 8.50 7.64 11.42
C ASN A 82 8.09 8.47 10.20
N ALA A 83 7.20 9.45 10.42
CA ALA A 83 6.90 10.46 9.43
C ALA A 83 8.22 10.98 8.87
N VAL A 84 8.38 10.92 7.54
CA VAL A 84 9.50 11.59 6.88
C VAL A 84 9.33 13.06 7.22
N SER A 85 10.10 13.52 8.20
CA SER A 85 10.21 14.93 8.48
C SER A 85 10.72 15.53 7.18
N ALA A 86 9.89 16.38 6.57
CA ALA A 86 10.28 17.19 5.44
C ALA A 86 11.68 17.72 5.71
N VAL A 87 12.68 17.21 4.97
CA VAL A 87 14.01 17.78 4.97
C VAL A 87 13.80 19.17 4.40
N GLN A 88 13.83 20.12 5.32
CA GLN A 88 13.82 21.54 5.05
C GLN A 88 14.97 21.83 4.09
N ASN A 89 14.61 22.53 3.01
CA ASN A 89 15.53 23.22 2.13
C ASN A 89 16.61 23.93 2.95
N ASN A 90 17.87 23.66 2.61
CA ASN A 90 18.98 24.60 2.72
C ASN A 90 19.92 24.34 1.54
#